data_AF-A0A1H0UVR4-F1
#
_entry.id   AF-A0A1H0UVR4-F1
#
_cell.length_a   1.000
_cell.length_b   1.000
_cell.length_c   1.000
_cell.angle_alpha   90.00
_cell.angle_beta   90.00
_cell.angle_gamma   90.00
#
_symmetry.space_group_name_H-M   'P 1'
#
loop_
_entity.id
_entity.type
_entity.pdbx_description
1 polymer ?
#
loop_
_entity_poly.entity_id
_entity_poly.type
_entity_poly.pdbx_seq_one_letter_code
_entity_poly.pdbx_strand_id
1 'polypeptide(L)'
;MSKPIVAIVGRPNVGKSTLFNQIGKKRVSIVDDMPGVTRDRIYLDAEWLNHEFTMIDTGGIEFDESNHILKSMRSQAEIAMEEADVILFLVDGRAGLTTSDEEVAKILRNTKKPVILGVNKIDSPQLEMNIYEFYNLGLGDPIPLSATNVMNLGDLLDAIVAAFPEEVLEEKDEDEISIAVIGRPNVGKSSLVNQLLGEERVIVSDVAGTTRDAIDTHFVKDDMKFMLIDTAGMRRRGKIDEPVERYSVMRSLRAIDRADVVLMVINAFEGITEQDKKIAGYAHESGKGVVIVVNKWDIFPDKDDKSTLRFTEDLREEIGFLQYAPVLYASALTGQRVGRVTELVKYVAEQQSMRIKTSVLNELIRDAVSINPPPMHRGRRLKILFMTQADIKPPKFIIFVNDPELMHFSYLRFIENRLREMYGFEGTPIRLIVRARDEEEDY
;
A
#
# COMPACT_ATOMS: atom_id res chain seq x y z
N MET A 1 6.22 -9.75 6.09
CA MET A 1 7.49 -9.08 5.72
C MET A 1 7.19 -7.84 4.89
N SER A 2 8.02 -6.81 4.96
CA SER A 2 7.87 -5.62 4.11
C SER A 2 8.37 -5.93 2.70
N LYS A 3 7.60 -5.57 1.68
CA LYS A 3 8.05 -5.69 0.28
C LYS A 3 9.27 -4.79 0.05
N PRO A 4 10.30 -5.24 -0.69
CA PRO A 4 11.40 -4.37 -1.10
C PRO A 4 10.91 -3.16 -1.89
N ILE A 5 11.55 -2.02 -1.69
CA ILE A 5 11.17 -0.77 -2.33
C ILE A 5 12.22 -0.37 -3.38
N VAL A 6 11.77 -0.10 -4.60
CA VAL A 6 12.61 0.32 -5.71
C VAL A 6 12.26 1.75 -6.11
N ALA A 7 13.17 2.70 -5.89
CA ALA A 7 12.95 4.09 -6.29
C ALA A 7 13.61 4.38 -7.65
N ILE A 8 12.83 4.93 -8.60
CA ILE A 8 13.37 5.41 -9.88
C ILE A 8 13.76 6.89 -9.74
N VAL A 9 15.04 7.19 -9.88
CA VAL A 9 15.60 8.55 -9.85
C VAL A 9 16.15 8.89 -11.24
N GLY A 10 16.09 10.15 -11.64
CA GLY A 10 16.66 10.61 -12.90
C GLY A 10 16.12 11.98 -13.29
N ARG A 11 16.79 12.68 -14.21
CA ARG A 11 16.30 14.00 -14.69
C ARG A 11 14.92 13.90 -15.36
N PRO A 12 14.20 15.02 -15.52
CA PRO A 12 12.98 15.04 -16.33
C PRO A 12 13.22 14.48 -17.75
N ASN A 13 12.20 13.85 -18.32
CA ASN A 13 12.18 13.32 -19.70
C ASN A 13 13.15 12.18 -20.04
N VAL A 14 13.84 11.55 -19.07
CA VAL A 14 14.64 10.32 -19.32
C VAL A 14 13.77 9.08 -19.56
N GLY A 15 12.47 9.16 -19.29
CA GLY A 15 11.51 8.06 -19.50
C GLY A 15 11.18 7.25 -18.24
N LYS A 16 11.34 7.83 -17.04
CA LYS A 16 10.95 7.21 -15.75
C LYS A 16 9.51 6.72 -15.77
N SER A 17 8.55 7.59 -16.07
CA SER A 17 7.13 7.23 -16.07
C SER A 17 6.76 6.25 -17.19
N THR A 18 7.49 6.26 -18.31
CA THR A 18 7.32 5.23 -19.36
C THR A 18 7.73 3.86 -18.83
N LEU A 19 8.91 3.77 -18.19
CA LEU A 19 9.42 2.53 -17.61
C LEU A 19 8.49 2.03 -16.49
N PHE A 20 8.10 2.92 -15.59
CA PHE A 20 7.17 2.67 -14.50
C PHE A 20 5.85 2.05 -14.98
N ASN A 21 5.24 2.64 -16.01
CA ASN A 21 3.99 2.13 -16.58
C ASN A 21 4.17 0.77 -17.28
N GLN A 22 5.32 0.53 -17.92
CA GLN A 22 5.56 -0.74 -18.61
C GLN A 22 5.73 -1.91 -17.64
N ILE A 23 6.39 -1.67 -16.51
CA ILE A 23 6.49 -2.67 -15.45
C ILE A 23 5.11 -2.90 -14.81
N GLY A 24 4.33 -1.84 -14.62
CA GLY A 24 2.97 -1.89 -14.09
C GLY A 24 1.94 -2.65 -14.92
N LYS A 25 2.06 -2.62 -16.24
CA LYS A 25 1.08 -3.23 -17.16
C LYS A 25 0.92 -4.74 -17.00
N LYS A 26 1.87 -5.44 -16.37
CA LYS A 26 1.79 -6.90 -16.15
C LYS A 26 0.78 -7.34 -15.08
N ARG A 27 0.24 -6.43 -14.26
CA ARG A 27 -0.81 -6.73 -13.24
C ARG A 27 -2.19 -6.15 -13.56
N VAL A 28 -2.47 -5.71 -14.79
CA VAL A 28 -3.82 -5.24 -15.18
C VAL A 28 -4.75 -6.44 -15.43
N SER A 29 -4.95 -7.27 -14.41
CA SER A 29 -6.07 -8.19 -14.32
C SER A 29 -7.14 -7.58 -13.42
N ILE A 30 -8.03 -6.82 -14.05
CA ILE A 30 -9.43 -6.63 -13.65
C ILE A 30 -9.64 -6.43 -12.14
N VAL A 31 -9.30 -5.25 -11.64
CA VAL A 31 -10.03 -4.65 -10.53
C VAL A 31 -10.49 -3.31 -11.03
N ASP A 32 -11.80 -3.15 -11.17
CA ASP A 32 -12.46 -1.93 -11.62
C ASP A 32 -11.95 -0.71 -10.86
N ASP A 33 -11.80 0.40 -11.58
CA ASP A 33 -11.54 1.71 -11.00
C ASP A 33 -12.73 2.08 -10.10
N MET A 34 -12.58 1.88 -8.78
CA MET A 34 -13.53 2.42 -7.82
C MET A 34 -13.47 3.96 -7.89
N PRO A 35 -14.62 4.65 -8.10
CA PRO A 35 -14.67 6.10 -8.01
C PRO A 35 -14.15 6.55 -6.63
N GLY A 36 -13.14 7.42 -6.61
CA GLY A 36 -12.52 7.91 -5.37
C GLY A 36 -11.14 7.32 -5.06
N VAL A 37 -10.69 6.29 -5.78
CA VAL A 37 -9.29 5.83 -5.75
C VAL A 37 -8.64 6.25 -7.07
N THR A 38 -8.03 7.43 -7.12
CA THR A 38 -7.05 7.68 -8.18
C THR A 38 -5.87 6.76 -7.91
N ARG A 39 -5.70 5.72 -8.75
CA ARG A 39 -4.45 4.95 -8.83
C ARG A 39 -3.31 5.95 -9.03
N ASP A 40 -2.60 6.25 -7.95
CA ASP A 40 -1.54 7.24 -7.97
C ASP A 40 -0.43 6.73 -8.89
N ARG A 41 -0.02 7.57 -9.85
CA ARG A 41 1.08 7.28 -10.80
C ARG A 41 2.47 7.26 -10.14
N ILE A 42 2.52 7.18 -8.81
CA ILE A 42 3.71 7.36 -7.99
C ILE A 42 4.16 6.02 -7.40
N TYR A 43 3.23 5.15 -7.01
CA TYR A 43 3.50 3.86 -6.40
C TYR A 43 2.94 2.73 -7.25
N LEU A 44 3.70 1.65 -7.39
CA LEU A 44 3.28 0.52 -8.20
C LEU A 44 3.84 -0.79 -7.65
N ASP A 45 2.96 -1.71 -7.31
CA ASP A 45 3.34 -3.09 -7.03
C ASP A 45 3.74 -3.80 -8.32
N ALA A 46 4.94 -4.36 -8.31
CA ALA A 46 5.53 -5.13 -9.39
C ALA A 46 5.92 -6.54 -8.91
N GLU A 47 6.01 -7.45 -9.86
CA GLU A 47 6.42 -8.82 -9.62
C GLU A 47 7.35 -9.28 -10.74
N TRP A 48 8.48 -9.89 -10.38
CA TRP A 48 9.43 -10.46 -11.31
C TRP A 48 10.05 -11.73 -10.71
N LEU A 49 10.00 -12.85 -11.44
CA LEU A 49 10.50 -14.15 -10.98
C LEU A 49 10.05 -14.54 -9.56
N ASN A 50 8.76 -14.33 -9.26
CA ASN A 50 8.13 -14.52 -7.94
C ASN A 50 8.62 -13.60 -6.81
N HIS A 51 9.44 -12.60 -7.10
CA HIS A 51 9.77 -11.54 -6.16
C HIS A 51 8.77 -10.38 -6.32
N GLU A 52 7.99 -10.11 -5.27
CA GLU A 52 7.12 -8.94 -5.20
C GLU A 52 7.88 -7.74 -4.64
N PHE A 53 7.73 -6.57 -5.25
CA PHE A 53 8.35 -5.33 -4.78
C PHE A 53 7.49 -4.12 -5.15
N THR A 54 7.69 -3.02 -4.45
CA THR A 54 6.97 -1.76 -4.70
C THR A 54 7.91 -0.76 -5.37
N MET A 55 7.49 -0.26 -6.53
CA MET A 55 8.19 0.77 -7.29
C MET A 55 7.70 2.17 -6.98
N ILE A 56 8.60 3.14 -7.03
CA ILE A 56 8.31 4.55 -6.76
C ILE A 56 8.85 5.44 -7.89
N ASP A 57 7.99 6.25 -8.50
CA ASP A 57 8.42 7.34 -9.40
C ASP A 57 8.68 8.61 -8.58
N THR A 58 9.94 8.89 -8.26
CA THR A 58 10.30 10.09 -7.48
C THR A 58 9.99 11.38 -8.21
N GLY A 59 9.82 11.34 -9.54
CA GLY A 59 9.42 12.50 -10.34
C GLY A 59 7.95 12.89 -10.15
N GLY A 60 7.10 11.94 -9.74
CA GLY A 60 5.69 12.22 -9.44
C GLY A 60 5.45 12.83 -8.05
N ILE A 61 6.48 12.92 -7.20
CA ILE A 61 6.44 13.42 -5.82
C ILE A 61 6.85 14.93 -5.76
N GLU A 62 7.04 15.60 -6.90
CA GLU A 62 7.44 17.00 -6.93
C GLU A 62 6.32 17.95 -6.44
N PHE A 63 6.68 18.92 -5.59
CA PHE A 63 5.77 19.93 -5.02
C PHE A 63 6.31 21.37 -5.13
N ASP A 64 7.33 21.61 -5.96
CA ASP A 64 7.93 22.94 -6.08
C ASP A 64 8.06 23.31 -7.56
N GLU A 65 7.15 24.15 -8.06
CA GLU A 65 7.19 24.74 -9.42
C GLU A 65 8.30 25.79 -9.58
N SER A 66 9.14 26.02 -8.55
CA SER A 66 10.29 26.88 -8.70
C SER A 66 11.28 26.28 -9.71
N ASN A 67 11.71 27.10 -10.68
CA ASN A 67 12.51 26.78 -11.87
C ASN A 67 13.90 26.12 -11.64
N HIS A 68 14.15 25.48 -10.49
CA HIS A 68 15.42 24.87 -10.13
C HIS A 68 15.37 23.33 -10.21
N ILE A 69 15.41 22.82 -11.44
CA ILE A 69 15.45 21.38 -11.77
C ILE A 69 16.50 20.61 -10.91
N LEU A 70 17.68 21.19 -10.71
CA LEU A 70 18.76 20.59 -9.92
C LEU A 70 18.39 20.38 -8.44
N LYS A 71 17.70 21.34 -7.82
CA LYS A 71 17.30 21.25 -6.40
C LYS A 71 16.25 20.15 -6.22
N SER A 72 15.31 20.05 -7.16
CA SER A 72 14.31 18.98 -7.15
C SER A 72 14.95 17.60 -7.32
N MET A 73 15.85 17.46 -8.31
CA MET A 73 16.56 16.19 -8.56
C MET A 73 17.39 15.73 -7.36
N ARG A 74 18.06 16.66 -6.66
CA ARG A 74 18.77 16.37 -5.44
C ARG A 74 17.85 15.84 -4.34
N SER A 75 16.72 16.51 -4.11
CA SER A 75 15.73 16.04 -3.12
C SER A 75 15.18 14.66 -3.46
N GLN A 76 14.94 14.36 -4.74
CA GLN A 76 14.50 13.02 -5.17
C GLN A 76 15.55 11.95 -4.86
N ALA A 77 16.83 12.23 -5.13
CA ALA A 77 17.93 11.31 -4.82
C ALA A 77 18.07 11.08 -3.31
N GLU A 78 17.98 12.15 -2.50
CA GLU A 78 18.02 12.06 -1.03
C GLU A 78 16.86 11.20 -0.49
N ILE A 79 15.63 11.41 -0.98
CA ILE A 79 14.46 10.59 -0.61
C ILE A 79 14.68 9.11 -0.97
N ALA A 80 15.16 8.82 -2.19
CA ALA A 80 15.45 7.46 -2.62
C ALA A 80 16.53 6.80 -1.76
N MET A 81 17.58 7.54 -1.38
CA MET A 81 18.65 7.05 -0.51
C MET A 81 18.18 6.70 0.89
N GLU A 82 17.19 7.41 1.43
CA GLU A 82 16.65 7.11 2.76
C GLU A 82 15.64 5.96 2.72
N GLU A 83 14.80 5.90 1.69
CA GLU A 83 13.59 5.07 1.71
C GLU A 83 13.62 3.85 0.79
N ALA A 84 14.40 3.83 -0.28
CA ALA A 84 14.44 2.65 -1.16
C ALA A 84 15.29 1.54 -0.55
N ASP A 85 15.05 0.28 -0.91
CA ASP A 85 16.01 -0.80 -0.69
C ASP A 85 16.99 -0.89 -1.87
N VAL A 86 16.49 -0.59 -3.08
CA VAL A 86 17.28 -0.49 -4.32
C VAL A 86 16.96 0.82 -5.05
N ILE A 87 17.97 1.51 -5.57
CA ILE A 87 17.79 2.75 -6.33
C ILE A 87 18.06 2.48 -7.81
N LEU A 88 17.06 2.70 -8.66
CA LEU A 88 17.24 2.71 -10.11
C LEU A 88 17.52 4.14 -10.58
N PHE A 89 18.76 4.41 -10.97
CA PHE A 89 19.12 5.68 -11.58
C PHE A 89 19.00 5.59 -13.11
N LEU A 90 18.03 6.29 -13.68
CA LEU A 90 17.69 6.26 -15.10
C LEU A 90 18.21 7.49 -15.82
N VAL A 91 19.00 7.28 -16.89
CA VAL A 91 19.55 8.33 -17.76
C VAL A 91 19.08 8.13 -19.21
N ASP A 92 19.29 9.14 -20.07
CA ASP A 92 18.87 9.13 -21.47
C ASP A 92 20.06 8.96 -22.40
N GLY A 93 20.18 7.78 -23.02
CA GLY A 93 21.28 7.43 -23.92
C GLY A 93 21.28 8.15 -25.26
N ARG A 94 20.22 8.88 -25.63
CA ARG A 94 20.20 9.71 -26.85
C ARG A 94 20.72 11.12 -26.61
N ALA A 95 20.36 11.68 -25.46
CA ALA A 95 20.79 13.01 -25.06
C ALA A 95 22.21 13.00 -24.48
N GLY A 96 22.66 11.84 -24.02
CA GLY A 96 23.97 11.61 -23.45
C GLY A 96 24.11 12.12 -22.02
N LEU A 97 25.33 12.05 -21.50
CA LEU A 97 25.69 12.44 -20.14
C LEU A 97 25.56 13.96 -19.93
N THR A 98 24.81 14.37 -18.90
CA THR A 98 24.61 15.79 -18.56
C THR A 98 25.13 16.14 -17.17
N THR A 99 25.39 17.42 -16.91
CA THR A 99 25.80 17.91 -15.58
C THR A 99 24.80 17.57 -14.47
N SER A 100 23.50 17.54 -14.80
CA SER A 100 22.46 17.13 -13.83
C SER A 100 22.58 15.65 -13.47
N ASP A 101 22.96 14.80 -14.41
CA ASP A 101 23.17 13.37 -14.18
C ASP A 101 24.43 13.15 -13.32
N GLU A 102 25.51 13.91 -13.57
CA GLU A 102 26.73 13.89 -12.75
C GLU A 102 26.48 14.33 -11.30
N GLU A 103 25.71 15.39 -11.09
CA GLU A 103 25.35 15.89 -9.75
C GLU A 103 24.54 14.85 -8.96
N VAL A 104 23.55 14.21 -9.58
CA VAL A 104 22.77 13.14 -8.93
C VAL A 104 23.64 11.92 -8.64
N ALA A 105 24.50 11.51 -9.57
CA ALA A 105 25.42 10.41 -9.33
C ALA A 105 26.39 10.70 -8.17
N LYS A 106 26.87 11.94 -8.02
CA LYS A 106 27.69 12.35 -6.84
C LYS A 106 26.94 12.11 -5.52
N ILE A 107 25.64 12.41 -5.49
CA ILE A 107 24.81 12.20 -4.30
C ILE A 107 24.63 10.69 -4.04
N LEU A 108 24.22 9.94 -5.06
CA LEU A 108 23.93 8.50 -4.96
C LEU A 108 25.17 7.67 -4.57
N ARG A 109 26.38 8.08 -4.96
CA ARG A 109 27.64 7.41 -4.53
C ARG A 109 27.85 7.43 -3.01
N ASN A 110 27.19 8.31 -2.28
CA ASN A 110 27.32 8.36 -0.81
C ASN A 110 26.39 7.37 -0.09
N THR A 111 25.50 6.66 -0.80
CA THR A 111 24.64 5.65 -0.21
C THR A 111 25.36 4.31 -0.07
N LYS A 112 24.97 3.53 0.95
CA LYS A 112 25.38 2.12 1.07
C LYS A 112 24.40 1.18 0.36
N LYS A 113 23.28 1.70 -0.13
CA LYS A 113 22.26 0.92 -0.82
C LYS A 113 22.69 0.64 -2.25
N PRO A 114 22.26 -0.49 -2.84
CA PRO A 114 22.54 -0.78 -4.23
C PRO A 114 21.92 0.27 -5.16
N VAL A 115 22.74 0.78 -6.08
CA VAL A 115 22.32 1.71 -7.14
C VAL A 115 22.53 1.01 -8.48
N ILE A 116 21.47 0.90 -9.26
CA ILE A 116 21.47 0.29 -10.59
C ILE A 116 21.34 1.41 -11.61
N LEU A 117 22.27 1.46 -12.56
CA LEU A 117 22.30 2.47 -13.60
C LEU A 117 21.61 1.95 -14.87
N GLY A 118 20.46 2.52 -15.22
CA GLY A 118 19.74 2.22 -16.46
C GLY A 118 19.94 3.32 -17.51
N VAL A 119 20.40 2.95 -18.70
CA VAL A 119 20.52 3.87 -19.85
C VAL A 119 19.35 3.66 -20.79
N ASN A 120 18.34 4.52 -20.72
CA ASN A 120 17.11 4.39 -21.48
C ASN A 120 17.22 4.98 -22.89
N LYS A 121 16.24 4.65 -23.75
CA LYS A 121 16.12 5.08 -25.16
C LYS A 121 17.20 4.51 -26.10
N ILE A 122 17.80 3.38 -25.72
CA ILE A 122 18.66 2.57 -26.58
C ILE A 122 17.74 1.69 -27.44
N ASP A 123 17.22 2.27 -28.52
CA ASP A 123 16.20 1.65 -29.36
C ASP A 123 16.80 0.81 -30.51
N SER A 124 18.14 0.83 -30.68
CA SER A 124 18.82 0.06 -31.71
C SER A 124 20.26 -0.29 -31.30
N PRO A 125 20.86 -1.37 -31.86
CA PRO A 125 22.23 -1.77 -31.54
C PRO A 125 23.29 -0.69 -31.81
N GLN A 126 23.04 0.21 -32.77
CA GLN A 126 23.96 1.30 -33.08
C GLN A 126 24.08 2.31 -31.93
N LEU A 127 23.05 2.43 -31.10
CA LEU A 127 23.03 3.33 -29.94
C LEU A 127 23.69 2.69 -28.71
N GLU A 128 24.01 1.40 -28.71
CA GLU A 128 24.70 0.76 -27.58
C GLU A 128 26.08 1.36 -27.31
N MET A 129 26.75 1.93 -28.32
CA MET A 129 28.01 2.64 -28.11
C MET A 129 27.86 3.88 -27.23
N ASN A 130 26.66 4.46 -27.12
CA ASN A 130 26.41 5.61 -26.25
C ASN A 130 26.45 5.23 -24.76
N ILE A 131 26.49 3.94 -24.42
CA ILE A 131 26.57 3.48 -23.04
C ILE A 131 27.93 3.85 -22.40
N TYR A 132 29.01 3.86 -23.20
CA TYR A 132 30.38 3.95 -22.67
C TYR A 132 30.65 5.23 -21.86
N GLU A 133 30.02 6.36 -22.22
CA GLU A 133 30.20 7.60 -21.46
C GLU A 133 29.58 7.56 -20.06
N PHE A 134 28.57 6.71 -19.84
CA PHE A 134 27.87 6.62 -18.55
C PHE A 134 28.67 5.85 -17.50
N TYR A 135 29.71 5.11 -17.89
CA TYR A 135 30.69 4.56 -16.92
C TYR A 135 31.39 5.67 -16.11
N ASN A 136 31.49 6.89 -16.65
CA ASN A 136 32.06 8.04 -15.94
C ASN A 136 31.26 8.42 -14.68
N LEU A 137 30.01 7.97 -14.56
CA LEU A 137 29.20 8.16 -13.37
C LEU A 137 29.68 7.33 -12.17
N GLY A 138 30.49 6.28 -12.37
CA GLY A 138 31.05 5.47 -11.30
C GLY A 138 30.00 4.76 -10.44
N LEU A 139 28.92 4.28 -11.07
CA LEU A 139 27.80 3.59 -10.42
C LEU A 139 27.68 2.11 -10.85
N GLY A 140 28.78 1.50 -11.26
CA GLY A 140 28.82 0.14 -11.79
C GLY A 140 28.49 0.07 -13.29
N ASP A 141 28.08 -1.11 -13.74
CA ASP A 141 27.84 -1.39 -15.16
C ASP A 141 26.47 -0.85 -15.60
N PRO A 142 26.42 0.10 -16.55
CA PRO A 142 25.16 0.62 -17.10
C PRO A 142 24.40 -0.43 -17.91
N ILE A 143 23.11 -0.60 -17.61
CA ILE A 143 22.22 -1.51 -18.32
C ILE A 143 21.48 -0.74 -19.42
N PRO A 144 21.70 -1.03 -20.71
CA PRO A 144 20.95 -0.40 -21.79
C PRO A 144 19.54 -0.94 -21.87
N LEU A 145 18.57 -0.05 -22.04
CA LEU A 145 17.17 -0.44 -22.23
C LEU A 145 16.40 0.51 -23.14
N SER A 146 15.24 0.03 -23.61
CA SER A 146 14.20 0.86 -24.19
C SER A 146 12.89 0.58 -23.49
N ALA A 147 12.46 1.50 -22.63
CA ALA A 147 11.16 1.42 -21.98
C ALA A 147 10.00 1.42 -22.99
N THR A 148 10.10 2.20 -24.07
CA THR A 148 9.06 2.31 -25.09
C THR A 148 8.89 0.99 -25.86
N ASN A 149 10.01 0.36 -26.24
CA ASN A 149 10.02 -0.86 -27.04
C ASN A 149 10.13 -2.15 -26.22
N VAL A 150 10.18 -2.03 -24.88
CA VAL A 150 10.32 -3.15 -23.93
C VAL A 150 11.57 -4.00 -24.24
N MET A 151 12.68 -3.34 -24.60
CA MET A 151 13.97 -4.00 -24.85
C MET A 151 14.83 -4.00 -23.59
N ASN A 152 15.47 -5.14 -23.29
CA ASN A 152 16.34 -5.38 -22.11
C ASN A 152 15.69 -5.04 -20.75
N LEU A 153 14.35 -5.03 -20.69
CA LEU A 153 13.64 -4.83 -19.44
C LEU A 153 13.87 -6.01 -18.47
N GLY A 154 14.06 -7.23 -19.01
CA GLY A 154 14.35 -8.43 -18.22
C GLY A 154 15.67 -8.30 -17.46
N ASP A 155 16.77 -7.96 -18.15
CA ASP A 155 18.09 -7.80 -17.53
C ASP A 155 18.09 -6.73 -16.44
N LEU A 156 17.35 -5.63 -16.66
CA LEU A 156 17.16 -4.60 -15.64
C LEU A 156 16.45 -5.13 -14.39
N LEU A 157 15.36 -5.89 -14.58
CA LEU A 157 14.58 -6.47 -13.49
C LEU A 157 15.36 -7.56 -12.75
N ASP A 158 16.14 -8.37 -13.47
CA ASP A 158 17.05 -9.36 -12.88
C ASP A 158 18.08 -8.68 -11.98
N ALA A 159 18.70 -7.59 -12.43
CA ALA A 159 19.64 -6.83 -11.62
C ALA A 159 18.98 -6.20 -10.38
N ILE A 160 17.74 -5.71 -10.51
CA ILE A 160 16.97 -5.15 -9.38
C ILE A 160 16.69 -6.21 -8.32
N VAL A 161 16.16 -7.36 -8.73
CA VAL A 161 15.80 -8.45 -7.81
C VAL A 161 17.04 -9.04 -7.15
N ALA A 162 18.13 -9.21 -7.90
CA ALA A 162 19.40 -9.69 -7.36
C ALA A 162 20.01 -8.74 -6.31
N ALA A 163 19.62 -7.47 -6.32
CA ALA A 163 20.06 -6.47 -5.36
C ALA A 163 19.13 -6.34 -4.13
N PHE A 164 18.04 -7.11 -4.05
CA PHE A 164 17.18 -7.09 -2.87
C PHE A 164 17.93 -7.55 -1.62
N PRO A 165 17.66 -6.92 -0.46
CA PRO A 165 18.22 -7.39 0.79
C PRO A 165 17.80 -8.84 1.01
N GLU A 166 18.71 -9.68 1.52
CA GLU A 166 18.39 -11.06 1.85
C GLU A 166 17.13 -11.11 2.73
N GLU A 167 16.17 -11.95 2.34
CA GLU A 167 14.95 -12.17 3.10
C GLU A 167 15.31 -12.87 4.41
N VAL A 168 15.38 -12.10 5.49
CA VAL A 168 15.33 -12.68 6.83
C VAL A 168 13.88 -13.10 7.03
N LEU A 169 13.61 -14.40 6.89
CA LEU A 169 12.35 -15.02 7.28
C LEU A 169 12.19 -14.87 8.79
N GLU A 170 11.62 -13.76 9.22
CA GLU A 170 11.20 -13.58 10.61
C GLU A 170 9.99 -14.49 10.85
N GLU A 171 10.12 -15.43 11.79
CA GLU A 171 8.99 -16.19 12.30
C GLU A 171 8.05 -15.20 13.00
N LYS A 172 7.01 -14.78 12.30
CA LYS A 172 5.91 -14.01 12.89
C LYS A 172 5.20 -14.93 13.87
N ASP A 173 5.12 -14.51 15.13
CA ASP A 173 4.24 -15.17 16.12
C ASP A 173 2.81 -15.11 15.56
N GLU A 174 2.24 -16.26 15.18
CA GLU A 174 0.93 -16.33 14.52
C GLU A 174 -0.19 -15.76 15.40
N ASP A 175 0.03 -15.70 16.72
CA ASP A 175 -0.90 -15.20 17.72
C ASP A 175 -0.75 -13.69 18.00
N GLU A 176 0.20 -13.00 17.35
CA GLU A 176 0.42 -11.55 17.53
C GLU A 176 -0.21 -10.72 16.41
N ILE A 177 -1.04 -9.74 16.78
CA ILE A 177 -1.64 -8.79 15.83
C ILE A 177 -0.72 -7.60 15.63
N SER A 178 -0.25 -7.39 14.41
CA SER A 178 0.59 -6.25 14.03
C SER A 178 -0.28 -5.04 13.64
N ILE A 179 -0.01 -3.89 14.25
CA ILE A 179 -0.79 -2.66 14.10
C ILE A 179 0.10 -1.53 13.55
N ALA A 180 -0.30 -0.92 12.43
CA ALA A 180 0.30 0.33 11.96
C ALA A 180 -0.59 1.52 12.33
N VAL A 181 -0.01 2.58 12.89
CA VAL A 181 -0.72 3.84 13.18
C VAL A 181 -0.35 4.89 12.15
N ILE A 182 -1.27 5.18 11.23
CA ILE A 182 -1.05 6.09 10.10
C ILE A 182 -1.88 7.38 10.24
N GLY A 183 -1.52 8.38 9.44
CA GLY A 183 -2.20 9.68 9.38
C GLY A 183 -1.20 10.83 9.26
N ARG A 184 -1.67 12.03 8.93
CA ARG A 184 -0.82 13.22 8.80
C ARG A 184 -0.09 13.62 10.09
N PRO A 185 0.98 14.44 10.03
CA PRO A 185 1.55 15.07 11.21
C PRO A 185 0.49 15.75 12.09
N ASN A 186 0.72 15.81 13.41
CA ASN A 186 -0.14 16.52 14.37
C ASN A 186 -1.61 16.05 14.53
N VAL A 187 -2.06 15.00 13.84
CA VAL A 187 -3.39 14.38 14.07
C VAL A 187 -3.51 13.68 15.43
N GLY A 188 -2.39 13.49 16.13
CA GLY A 188 -2.33 12.94 17.48
C GLY A 188 -1.98 11.45 17.56
N LYS A 189 -1.30 10.89 16.55
CA LYS A 189 -0.81 9.50 16.54
C LYS A 189 0.04 9.15 17.78
N SER A 190 1.07 9.95 18.07
CA SER A 190 1.94 9.72 19.23
C SER A 190 1.19 9.80 20.54
N SER A 191 0.26 10.75 20.68
CA SER A 191 -0.60 10.86 21.86
C SER A 191 -1.50 9.63 21.99
N LEU A 192 -2.08 9.14 20.90
CA LEU A 192 -2.92 7.94 20.90
C LEU A 192 -2.13 6.71 21.33
N VAL A 193 -0.93 6.52 20.77
CA VAL A 193 -0.04 5.40 21.12
C VAL A 193 0.38 5.46 22.58
N ASN A 194 0.80 6.62 23.08
CA ASN A 194 1.20 6.77 24.48
C ASN A 194 0.02 6.53 25.43
N GLN A 195 -1.17 7.05 25.08
CA GLN A 195 -2.36 6.84 25.89
C GLN A 195 -2.78 5.37 25.89
N LEU A 196 -2.67 4.68 24.76
CA LEU A 196 -2.97 3.25 24.66
C LEU A 196 -2.01 2.42 25.51
N LEU A 197 -0.70 2.69 25.42
CA LEU A 197 0.33 1.96 26.17
C LEU A 197 0.35 2.30 27.67
N GLY A 198 -0.19 3.45 28.05
CA GLY A 198 -0.29 3.91 29.44
C GLY A 198 -1.53 3.40 30.19
N GLU A 199 -2.40 2.61 29.56
CA GLU A 199 -3.55 2.01 30.25
C GLU A 199 -3.08 0.99 31.29
N GLU A 200 -3.72 0.98 32.48
CA GLU A 200 -3.32 0.11 33.62
C GLU A 200 -3.23 -1.38 33.29
N ARG A 201 -3.95 -1.83 32.24
CA ARG A 201 -4.03 -3.24 31.81
C ARG A 201 -3.07 -3.59 30.67
N VAL A 202 -2.31 -2.62 30.17
CA VAL A 202 -1.36 -2.85 29.07
C VAL A 202 0.01 -3.15 29.66
N ILE A 203 0.56 -4.31 29.30
CA ILE A 203 1.90 -4.73 29.72
C ILE A 203 2.83 -4.62 28.51
N VAL A 204 3.81 -3.73 28.57
CA VAL A 204 4.83 -3.57 27.52
C VAL A 204 5.93 -4.59 27.73
N SER A 205 6.39 -5.22 26.65
CA SER A 205 7.50 -6.18 26.67
C SER A 205 8.69 -5.65 25.89
N ASP A 206 9.89 -5.80 26.45
CA ASP A 206 11.17 -5.46 25.80
C ASP A 206 11.67 -6.64 24.96
N VAL A 207 10.83 -7.23 24.11
CA VAL A 207 11.25 -8.35 23.24
C VAL A 207 12.34 -7.85 22.30
N ALA A 208 13.58 -8.19 22.61
CA ALA A 208 14.74 -7.86 21.80
C ALA A 208 14.86 -8.86 20.65
N GLY A 209 14.31 -8.50 19.49
CA GLY A 209 14.63 -9.11 18.19
C GLY A 209 15.46 -8.11 17.38
N THR A 210 16.67 -8.50 16.98
CA THR A 210 17.51 -7.86 15.93
C THR A 210 17.66 -6.32 15.87
N THR A 211 18.47 -5.82 14.92
CA THR A 211 18.72 -4.38 14.72
C THR A 211 17.60 -3.68 13.93
N ARG A 212 16.64 -4.43 13.35
CA ARG A 212 15.47 -3.88 12.65
C ARG A 212 14.26 -3.67 13.58
N ASP A 213 14.11 -4.45 14.65
CA ASP A 213 12.92 -4.39 15.54
C ASP A 213 13.08 -3.41 16.72
N ALA A 214 14.20 -2.71 16.83
CA ALA A 214 14.43 -1.68 17.86
C ALA A 214 13.45 -0.47 17.80
N ILE A 215 12.54 -0.46 16.83
CA ILE A 215 11.59 0.62 16.53
C ILE A 215 10.15 0.22 16.87
N ASP A 216 9.84 -1.07 16.97
CA ASP A 216 8.48 -1.58 17.22
C ASP A 216 8.22 -1.74 18.73
N THR A 217 6.96 -1.67 19.15
CA THR A 217 6.58 -1.87 20.56
C THR A 217 5.65 -3.06 20.70
N HIS A 218 6.08 -4.07 21.45
CA HIS A 218 5.26 -5.22 21.81
C HIS A 218 4.50 -4.94 23.11
N PHE A 219 3.23 -5.31 23.15
CA PHE A 219 2.42 -5.20 24.36
C PHE A 219 1.32 -6.28 24.42
N VAL A 220 0.89 -6.59 25.64
CA VAL A 220 -0.19 -7.54 25.91
C VAL A 220 -1.36 -6.79 26.53
N LYS A 221 -2.57 -7.09 26.05
CA LYS A 221 -3.83 -6.60 26.64
C LYS A 221 -4.91 -7.67 26.49
N ASP A 222 -5.62 -7.96 27.58
CA ASP A 222 -6.70 -8.97 27.62
C ASP A 222 -6.26 -10.33 27.04
N ASP A 223 -5.08 -10.79 27.47
CA ASP A 223 -4.39 -12.03 27.03
C ASP A 223 -4.06 -12.12 25.53
N MET A 224 -4.18 -11.00 24.78
CA MET A 224 -3.82 -10.92 23.37
C MET A 224 -2.50 -10.16 23.18
N LYS A 225 -1.64 -10.68 22.29
CA LYS A 225 -0.37 -10.04 21.92
C LYS A 225 -0.59 -9.07 20.76
N PHE A 226 0.01 -7.89 20.88
CA PHE A 226 -0.02 -6.86 19.88
C PHE A 226 1.38 -6.29 19.65
N MET A 227 1.68 -5.98 18.39
CA MET A 227 2.88 -5.24 18.01
C MET A 227 2.47 -3.92 17.35
N LEU A 228 2.89 -2.79 17.92
CA LEU A 228 2.81 -1.49 17.25
C LEU A 228 4.04 -1.28 16.36
N ILE A 229 3.80 -1.07 15.07
CA ILE A 229 4.86 -0.87 14.07
C ILE A 229 5.32 0.60 14.04
N ASP A 230 6.63 0.81 13.91
CA ASP A 230 7.35 2.09 13.77
C ASP A 230 7.05 3.10 14.90
N THR A 231 7.09 2.64 16.14
CA THR A 231 6.82 3.48 17.33
C THR A 231 7.97 4.40 17.73
N ALA A 232 9.23 4.09 17.41
CA ALA A 232 10.36 4.95 17.81
C ALA A 232 10.35 6.32 17.11
N GLY A 233 9.83 6.41 15.88
CA GLY A 233 9.57 7.70 15.22
C GLY A 233 8.49 8.53 15.92
N MET A 234 7.50 7.87 16.54
CA MET A 234 6.42 8.52 17.29
C MET A 234 6.85 8.95 18.71
N ARG A 235 7.80 8.24 19.34
CA ARG A 235 8.34 8.57 20.68
C ARG A 235 9.44 9.64 20.67
N ARG A 236 10.22 9.78 19.59
CA ARG A 236 11.33 10.77 19.49
C ARG A 236 10.91 12.22 19.21
N ARG A 237 9.62 12.48 18.91
CA ARG A 237 9.10 13.80 18.47
C ARG A 237 9.07 14.93 19.50
N GLY A 238 9.71 14.76 20.66
CA GLY A 238 9.78 15.81 21.67
C GLY A 238 10.73 16.98 21.36
N LYS A 239 11.65 16.87 20.37
CA LYS A 239 12.79 17.82 20.29
C LYS A 239 13.37 18.18 18.90
N ILE A 240 12.77 17.82 17.77
CA ILE A 240 13.39 18.12 16.45
C ILE A 240 12.36 18.69 15.48
N ASP A 241 12.61 19.93 15.05
CA ASP A 241 12.03 20.52 13.83
C ASP A 241 12.65 19.77 12.63
N GLU A 242 12.00 18.71 12.17
CA GLU A 242 12.37 18.06 10.92
C GLU A 242 11.60 18.75 9.77
N PRO A 243 12.29 19.39 8.81
CA PRO A 243 11.65 19.71 7.56
C PRO A 243 11.38 18.39 6.83
N VAL A 244 10.24 18.33 6.13
CA VAL A 244 9.84 17.33 5.11
C VAL A 244 8.81 16.30 5.57
N GLU A 245 7.54 16.64 5.31
CA GLU A 245 6.37 15.74 5.35
C GLU A 245 6.50 14.49 4.46
N ARG A 246 7.42 14.49 3.48
CA ARG A 246 7.63 13.39 2.50
C ARG A 246 8.14 12.10 3.14
N TYR A 247 8.96 12.20 4.19
CA TYR A 247 9.43 11.04 4.96
C TYR A 247 8.29 10.31 5.70
N SER A 248 7.16 10.99 5.93
CA SER A 248 6.02 10.38 6.63
C SER A 248 5.24 9.39 5.77
N VAL A 249 5.25 9.52 4.43
CA VAL A 249 4.45 8.66 3.55
C VAL A 249 5.10 7.30 3.41
N MET A 250 6.39 7.24 3.07
CA MET A 250 7.12 5.99 2.88
C MET A 250 7.14 5.11 4.13
N ARG A 251 7.39 5.73 5.28
CA ARG A 251 7.29 5.05 6.58
C ARG A 251 5.88 4.51 6.84
N SER A 252 4.85 5.26 6.45
CA SER A 252 3.46 4.77 6.53
C SER A 252 3.22 3.57 5.62
N LEU A 253 3.71 3.57 4.38
CA LEU A 253 3.57 2.44 3.44
C LEU A 253 4.26 1.17 3.97
N ARG A 254 5.51 1.30 4.45
CA ARG A 254 6.25 0.20 5.08
C ARG A 254 5.55 -0.35 6.33
N ALA A 255 5.00 0.55 7.15
CA ALA A 255 4.23 0.15 8.32
C ALA A 255 2.96 -0.61 7.90
N ILE A 256 2.25 -0.15 6.87
CA ILE A 256 1.06 -0.82 6.32
C ILE A 256 1.42 -2.23 5.84
N ASP A 257 2.52 -2.41 5.10
CA ASP A 257 2.91 -3.72 4.57
C ASP A 257 3.16 -4.76 5.66
N ARG A 258 3.73 -4.34 6.79
CA ARG A 258 4.00 -5.19 7.96
C ARG A 258 2.77 -5.41 8.85
N ALA A 259 1.77 -4.54 8.78
CA ALA A 259 0.58 -4.61 9.62
C ALA A 259 -0.43 -5.67 9.18
N ASP A 260 -1.20 -6.19 10.13
CA ASP A 260 -2.47 -6.87 9.87
C ASP A 260 -3.60 -5.83 9.80
N VAL A 261 -3.62 -4.91 10.78
CA VAL A 261 -4.61 -3.85 10.93
C VAL A 261 -3.96 -2.48 10.96
N VAL A 262 -4.52 -1.55 10.18
CA VAL A 262 -4.10 -0.16 10.04
C VAL A 262 -5.07 0.74 10.81
N LEU A 263 -4.56 1.47 11.79
CA LEU A 263 -5.26 2.54 12.49
C LEU A 263 -5.07 3.86 11.74
N MET A 264 -6.09 4.28 11.01
CA MET A 264 -6.09 5.56 10.29
C MET A 264 -6.56 6.68 11.21
N VAL A 265 -5.62 7.47 11.72
CA VAL A 265 -5.92 8.56 12.67
C VAL A 265 -6.20 9.86 11.90
N ILE A 266 -7.42 10.38 12.09
CA ILE A 266 -7.90 11.62 11.46
C ILE A 266 -8.13 12.66 12.57
N ASN A 267 -7.75 13.92 12.31
CA ASN A 267 -8.08 15.03 13.20
C ASN A 267 -9.53 15.48 12.93
N ALA A 268 -10.39 15.45 13.95
CA ALA A 268 -11.80 15.84 13.83
C ALA A 268 -12.01 17.27 13.27
N PHE A 269 -11.08 18.20 13.49
CA PHE A 269 -11.21 19.58 12.99
C PHE A 269 -10.82 19.75 11.52
N GLU A 270 -9.75 19.07 11.12
CA GLU A 270 -9.20 19.22 9.78
C GLU A 270 -9.90 18.31 8.77
N GLY A 271 -10.59 17.28 9.26
CA GLY A 271 -11.19 16.27 8.41
C GLY A 271 -10.14 15.46 7.66
N ILE A 272 -10.58 14.85 6.56
CA ILE A 272 -9.75 14.05 5.68
C ILE A 272 -9.16 14.92 4.57
N THR A 273 -7.90 14.67 4.21
CA THR A 273 -7.22 15.35 3.11
C THR A 273 -6.86 14.39 1.99
N GLU A 274 -6.43 14.92 0.85
CA GLU A 274 -5.92 14.11 -0.26
C GLU A 274 -4.78 13.17 0.15
N GLN A 275 -3.87 13.60 1.04
CA GLN A 275 -2.80 12.72 1.53
C GLN A 275 -3.36 11.54 2.36
N ASP A 276 -4.36 11.80 3.19
CA ASP A 276 -5.01 10.75 3.99
C ASP A 276 -5.72 9.74 3.08
N LYS A 277 -6.40 10.21 2.02
CA LYS A 277 -7.03 9.35 1.01
C LYS A 277 -6.02 8.44 0.30
N LYS A 278 -4.83 8.94 -0.01
CA LYS A 278 -3.77 8.17 -0.66
C LYS A 278 -3.26 7.02 0.20
N ILE A 279 -2.93 7.32 1.47
CA ILE A 279 -2.44 6.29 2.40
C ILE A 279 -3.56 5.27 2.70
N ALA A 280 -4.81 5.74 2.82
CA ALA A 280 -5.98 4.89 2.96
C ALA A 280 -6.20 3.96 1.75
N GLY A 281 -6.05 4.49 0.53
CA GLY A 281 -6.14 3.73 -0.71
C GLY A 281 -5.10 2.62 -0.76
N TYR A 282 -3.84 2.93 -0.39
CA TYR A 282 -2.79 1.91 -0.30
C TYR A 282 -3.11 0.83 0.73
N ALA A 283 -3.58 1.18 1.94
CA ALA A 283 -3.98 0.19 2.95
C ALA A 283 -5.10 -0.74 2.44
N HIS A 284 -6.07 -0.18 1.71
CA HIS A 284 -7.13 -0.94 1.06
C HIS A 284 -6.60 -1.90 -0.01
N GLU A 285 -5.79 -1.39 -0.93
CA GLU A 285 -5.19 -2.16 -2.04
C GLU A 285 -4.29 -3.28 -1.51
N SER A 286 -3.50 -3.01 -0.47
CA SER A 286 -2.67 -3.99 0.24
C SER A 286 -3.46 -5.01 1.05
N GLY A 287 -4.80 -4.93 1.07
CA GLY A 287 -5.67 -5.91 1.69
C GLY A 287 -5.67 -5.88 3.22
N LYS A 288 -5.25 -4.76 3.81
CA LYS A 288 -5.11 -4.62 5.26
C LYS A 288 -6.46 -4.35 5.92
N GLY A 289 -6.57 -4.74 7.19
CA GLY A 289 -7.69 -4.38 8.02
C GLY A 289 -7.59 -2.88 8.30
N VAL A 290 -8.70 -2.16 8.30
CA VAL A 290 -8.68 -0.70 8.50
C VAL A 290 -9.66 -0.33 9.60
N VAL A 291 -9.19 0.44 10.58
CA VAL A 291 -10.01 1.11 11.58
C VAL A 291 -9.73 2.61 11.49
N ILE A 292 -10.78 3.41 11.34
CA ILE A 292 -10.66 4.87 11.29
C ILE A 292 -10.83 5.40 12.71
N VAL A 293 -9.85 6.16 13.20
CA VAL A 293 -9.89 6.80 14.52
C VAL A 293 -10.00 8.32 14.32
N VAL A 294 -11.18 8.87 14.58
CA VAL A 294 -11.41 10.32 14.58
C VAL A 294 -10.97 10.86 15.94
N ASN A 295 -9.76 11.39 16.00
CA ASN A 295 -9.10 11.88 17.21
C ASN A 295 -9.37 13.37 17.44
N LYS A 296 -9.06 13.83 18.66
CA LYS A 296 -9.39 15.17 19.18
C LYS A 296 -10.89 15.43 19.16
N TRP A 297 -11.69 14.36 19.28
CA TRP A 297 -13.13 14.50 19.25
C TRP A 297 -13.59 15.37 20.41
N ASP A 298 -12.95 15.33 21.58
CA ASP A 298 -13.26 16.11 22.80
C ASP A 298 -13.43 17.61 22.56
N ILE A 299 -12.64 18.19 21.66
CA ILE A 299 -12.67 19.63 21.36
C ILE A 299 -13.51 20.00 20.13
N PHE A 300 -14.09 19.04 19.39
CA PHE A 300 -14.89 19.34 18.20
C PHE A 300 -16.05 20.32 18.52
N PRO A 301 -16.25 21.40 17.75
CA PRO A 301 -17.18 22.47 18.07
C PRO A 301 -18.63 22.05 17.82
N ASP A 302 -19.58 22.75 18.46
CA ASP A 302 -21.01 22.66 18.19
C ASP A 302 -21.57 21.22 18.13
N LYS A 303 -21.05 20.36 19.01
CA LYS A 303 -21.49 18.97 19.09
C LYS A 303 -22.95 18.88 19.51
N ASP A 304 -23.70 18.12 18.74
CA ASP A 304 -25.01 17.61 19.11
C ASP A 304 -25.03 16.07 18.97
N ASP A 305 -26.19 15.47 19.26
CA ASP A 305 -26.39 14.02 19.19
C ASP A 305 -26.18 13.42 17.79
N LYS A 306 -26.22 14.25 16.73
CA LYS A 306 -26.06 13.84 15.33
C LYS A 306 -24.67 14.16 14.77
N SER A 307 -23.79 14.84 15.51
CA SER A 307 -22.46 15.21 15.00
C SER A 307 -21.62 14.01 14.58
N THR A 308 -21.73 12.87 15.27
CA THR A 308 -21.02 11.64 14.85
C THR A 308 -21.58 11.06 13.56
N LEU A 309 -22.90 11.08 13.38
CA LEU A 309 -23.55 10.61 12.15
C LEU A 309 -23.13 11.48 10.95
N ARG A 310 -23.27 12.81 11.07
CA ARG A 310 -22.89 13.76 10.00
C ARG A 310 -21.44 13.60 9.59
N PHE A 311 -20.53 13.54 10.56
CA PHE A 311 -19.10 13.37 10.26
C PHE A 311 -18.81 12.00 9.63
N THR A 312 -19.53 10.95 10.03
CA THR A 312 -19.39 9.63 9.39
C THR A 312 -19.87 9.68 7.94
N GLU A 313 -21.01 10.33 7.67
CA GLU A 313 -21.54 10.51 6.32
C GLU A 313 -20.52 11.25 5.43
N ASP A 314 -19.99 12.38 5.91
CA ASP A 314 -18.95 13.15 5.21
C ASP A 314 -17.70 12.29 4.92
N LEU A 315 -17.24 11.51 5.90
CA LEU A 315 -16.13 10.58 5.70
C LEU A 315 -16.47 9.54 4.63
N ARG A 316 -17.67 8.96 4.64
CA ARG A 316 -18.08 7.93 3.68
C ARG A 316 -18.22 8.48 2.26
N GLU A 317 -18.51 9.76 2.10
CA GLU A 317 -18.46 10.44 0.80
C GLU A 317 -17.02 10.62 0.30
N GLU A 318 -16.12 11.06 1.17
CA GLU A 318 -14.73 11.35 0.83
C GLU A 318 -13.84 10.10 0.63
N ILE A 319 -14.10 9.02 1.39
CA ILE A 319 -13.42 7.71 1.29
C ILE A 319 -14.41 6.57 1.08
N GLY A 320 -15.19 6.68 0.00
CA GLY A 320 -16.19 5.69 -0.38
C GLY A 320 -15.65 4.27 -0.59
N PHE A 321 -14.35 4.08 -0.85
CA PHE A 321 -13.74 2.75 -0.96
C PHE A 321 -13.50 2.07 0.41
N LEU A 322 -13.62 2.81 1.53
CA LEU A 322 -13.47 2.29 2.90
C LEU A 322 -14.81 2.12 3.62
N GLN A 323 -15.95 1.94 2.94
CA GLN A 323 -17.25 1.80 3.63
C GLN A 323 -17.29 0.69 4.68
N TYR A 324 -16.47 -0.35 4.51
CA TYR A 324 -16.36 -1.46 5.44
C TYR A 324 -15.62 -1.10 6.74
N ALA A 325 -14.81 -0.03 6.77
CA ALA A 325 -13.94 0.26 7.91
C ALA A 325 -14.76 0.87 9.07
N PRO A 326 -14.68 0.33 10.30
CA PRO A 326 -15.33 0.92 11.46
C PRO A 326 -14.71 2.28 11.82
N VAL A 327 -15.54 3.19 12.33
CA VAL A 327 -15.14 4.54 12.75
C VAL A 327 -15.25 4.68 14.27
N LEU A 328 -14.12 4.99 14.92
CA LEU A 328 -14.03 5.26 16.36
C LEU A 328 -13.76 6.74 16.62
N TYR A 329 -14.70 7.41 17.26
CA TYR A 329 -14.51 8.76 17.79
C TYR A 329 -13.83 8.70 19.15
N ALA A 330 -12.64 9.30 19.27
CA ALA A 330 -11.79 9.20 20.46
C ALA A 330 -11.08 10.52 20.78
N SER A 331 -10.49 10.58 21.97
CA SER A 331 -9.59 11.64 22.39
C SER A 331 -8.37 11.05 23.07
N ALA A 332 -7.23 11.13 22.39
CA ALA A 332 -5.95 10.73 22.94
C ALA A 332 -5.55 11.59 24.16
N LEU A 333 -6.00 12.85 24.24
CA LEU A 333 -5.67 13.76 25.34
C LEU A 333 -6.40 13.41 26.63
N THR A 334 -7.70 13.11 26.53
CA THR A 334 -8.54 12.79 27.69
C THR A 334 -8.62 11.29 28.00
N GLY A 335 -8.12 10.44 27.09
CA GLY A 335 -8.28 8.99 27.15
C GLY A 335 -9.66 8.51 26.70
N GLN A 336 -10.57 9.40 26.28
CA GLN A 336 -11.93 9.02 25.89
C GLN A 336 -11.90 7.97 24.77
N ARG A 337 -12.44 6.79 25.09
CA ARG A 337 -12.62 5.63 24.19
C ARG A 337 -11.33 5.08 23.58
N VAL A 338 -10.15 5.47 24.05
CA VAL A 338 -8.86 4.94 23.56
C VAL A 338 -8.75 3.43 23.83
N GLY A 339 -9.22 2.96 24.99
CA GLY A 339 -9.21 1.53 25.31
C GLY A 339 -10.00 0.62 24.38
N ARG A 340 -10.96 1.18 23.62
CA ARG A 340 -11.74 0.44 22.61
C ARG A 340 -10.96 0.18 21.32
N VAL A 341 -9.81 0.82 21.12
CA VAL A 341 -8.97 0.64 19.94
C VAL A 341 -8.53 -0.82 19.80
N THR A 342 -8.01 -1.43 20.86
CA THR A 342 -7.55 -2.84 20.84
C THR A 342 -8.69 -3.82 20.65
N GLU A 343 -9.88 -3.54 21.21
CA GLU A 343 -11.09 -4.35 20.98
C GLU A 343 -11.48 -4.35 19.50
N LEU A 344 -11.51 -3.17 18.87
CA LEU A 344 -11.82 -3.03 17.45
C LEU A 344 -10.73 -3.67 16.57
N VAL A 345 -9.45 -3.48 16.89
CA VAL A 345 -8.35 -4.11 16.16
C VAL A 345 -8.47 -5.63 16.20
N LYS A 346 -8.72 -6.21 17.39
CA LYS A 346 -8.93 -7.65 17.54
C LYS A 346 -10.10 -8.12 16.70
N TYR A 347 -11.24 -7.45 16.80
CA TYR A 347 -12.42 -7.76 15.99
C TYR A 347 -12.13 -7.71 14.49
N VAL A 348 -11.46 -6.68 13.99
CA VAL A 348 -11.11 -6.57 12.56
C VAL A 348 -10.14 -7.67 12.13
N ALA A 349 -9.14 -8.01 12.95
CA ALA A 349 -8.22 -9.10 12.67
C ALA A 349 -8.93 -10.46 12.61
N GLU A 350 -9.94 -10.69 13.46
CA GLU A 350 -10.82 -11.86 13.41
C GLU A 350 -11.65 -11.88 12.11
N GLN A 351 -12.23 -10.75 11.71
CA GLN A 351 -12.97 -10.63 10.45
C GLN A 351 -12.09 -10.93 9.23
N GLN A 352 -10.84 -10.46 9.20
CA GLN A 352 -9.88 -10.76 8.13
C GLN A 352 -9.51 -12.24 8.05
N SER A 353 -9.50 -12.92 9.19
CA SER A 353 -9.07 -14.32 9.32
C SER A 353 -10.21 -15.32 9.11
N MET A 354 -11.44 -14.83 8.93
CA MET A 354 -12.63 -15.67 8.81
C MET A 354 -12.55 -16.57 7.57
N ARG A 355 -12.72 -17.88 7.78
CA ARG A 355 -12.79 -18.89 6.71
C ARG A 355 -14.18 -19.50 6.63
N ILE A 356 -14.80 -19.42 5.47
CA ILE A 356 -16.14 -19.92 5.18
C ILE A 356 -16.03 -21.20 4.36
N LYS A 357 -16.82 -22.21 4.72
CA LYS A 357 -16.89 -23.47 3.98
C LYS A 357 -17.48 -23.25 2.58
N THR A 358 -16.85 -23.85 1.57
CA THR A 358 -17.28 -23.78 0.16
C THR A 358 -18.74 -24.19 -0.02
N SER A 359 -19.25 -25.19 0.70
CA SER A 359 -20.66 -25.60 0.61
C SER A 359 -21.63 -24.47 0.95
N VAL A 360 -21.32 -23.70 2.00
CA VAL A 360 -22.16 -22.60 2.48
C VAL A 360 -22.06 -21.38 1.56
N LEU A 361 -20.87 -21.10 1.01
CA LEU A 361 -20.70 -20.06 -0.02
C LEU A 361 -21.56 -20.34 -1.25
N ASN A 362 -21.63 -21.60 -1.66
CA ASN A 362 -22.43 -21.99 -2.82
C ASN A 362 -23.94 -21.98 -2.54
N GLU A 363 -24.35 -22.19 -1.30
CA GLU A 363 -25.75 -21.98 -0.87
C GLU A 363 -26.12 -20.50 -0.93
N LEU A 364 -25.29 -19.61 -0.36
CA LEU A 364 -25.48 -18.17 -0.43
C LEU A 364 -25.62 -17.67 -1.87
N ILE A 365 -24.77 -18.16 -2.78
CA ILE A 365 -24.82 -17.76 -4.19
C ILE A 365 -26.11 -18.21 -4.86
N ARG A 366 -26.57 -19.46 -4.61
CA ARG A 366 -27.85 -19.94 -5.16
C ARG A 366 -29.02 -19.07 -4.69
N ASP A 367 -29.05 -18.74 -3.41
CA ASP A 367 -30.10 -17.89 -2.84
C ASP A 367 -30.03 -16.47 -3.41
N ALA A 368 -28.84 -15.87 -3.47
CA ALA A 368 -28.64 -14.54 -4.04
C ALA A 368 -29.07 -14.46 -5.52
N VAL A 369 -28.72 -15.46 -6.33
CA VAL A 369 -29.10 -15.55 -7.76
C VAL A 369 -30.60 -15.77 -7.93
N SER A 370 -31.25 -16.48 -7.01
CA SER A 370 -32.70 -16.69 -7.04
C SER A 370 -33.48 -15.39 -6.80
N ILE A 371 -32.99 -14.54 -5.89
CA ILE A 371 -33.59 -13.25 -5.54
C ILE A 371 -33.33 -12.21 -6.63
N ASN A 372 -32.08 -12.13 -7.11
CA ASN A 372 -31.68 -11.18 -8.14
C ASN A 372 -30.92 -11.90 -9.26
N PRO A 373 -31.63 -12.41 -10.27
CA PRO A 373 -31.01 -13.08 -11.41
C PRO A 373 -30.01 -12.19 -12.17
N PRO A 374 -28.86 -12.73 -12.63
CA PRO A 374 -27.95 -11.97 -13.48
C PRO A 374 -28.64 -11.50 -14.77
N PRO A 375 -28.39 -10.26 -15.22
CA PRO A 375 -28.95 -9.74 -16.45
C PRO A 375 -28.41 -10.50 -17.68
N MET A 376 -29.19 -10.53 -18.75
CA MET A 376 -28.72 -11.08 -20.03
C MET A 376 -27.88 -10.03 -20.77
N HIS A 377 -26.74 -10.44 -21.33
CA HIS A 377 -25.90 -9.59 -22.16
C HIS A 377 -25.70 -10.25 -23.53
N ARG A 378 -26.08 -9.55 -24.62
CA ARG A 378 -26.00 -10.04 -26.01
C ARG A 378 -26.58 -11.45 -26.20
N GLY A 379 -27.73 -11.74 -25.57
CA GLY A 379 -28.41 -13.04 -25.66
C GLY A 379 -27.79 -14.17 -24.82
N ARG A 380 -26.64 -13.93 -24.16
CA ARG A 380 -26.00 -14.87 -23.24
C ARG A 380 -26.31 -14.49 -21.79
N ARG A 381 -26.52 -15.49 -20.94
CA ARG A 381 -26.78 -15.32 -19.51
C ARG A 381 -25.54 -15.73 -18.72
N LEU A 382 -25.14 -14.88 -17.76
CA LEU A 382 -24.12 -15.24 -16.78
C LEU A 382 -24.63 -16.42 -15.95
N LYS A 383 -23.81 -17.47 -15.88
CA LYS A 383 -24.02 -18.62 -15.00
C LYS A 383 -22.87 -18.65 -14.01
N ILE A 384 -23.19 -18.46 -12.73
CA ILE A 384 -22.25 -18.70 -11.64
C ILE A 384 -22.31 -20.19 -11.33
N LEU A 385 -21.18 -20.87 -11.52
CA LEU A 385 -21.06 -22.31 -11.36
C LEU A 385 -20.85 -22.65 -9.88
N PHE A 386 -19.83 -22.05 -9.29
CA PHE A 386 -19.54 -22.15 -7.86
C PHE A 386 -18.63 -21.01 -7.39
N MET A 387 -18.54 -20.86 -6.07
CA MET A 387 -17.63 -19.92 -5.41
C MET A 387 -16.85 -20.64 -4.31
N THR A 388 -15.58 -20.29 -4.16
CA THR A 388 -14.71 -20.79 -3.08
C THR A 388 -13.90 -19.65 -2.45
N GLN A 389 -13.47 -19.82 -1.21
CA GLN A 389 -12.54 -18.89 -0.56
C GLN A 389 -11.11 -19.45 -0.69
N ALA A 390 -10.30 -18.78 -1.51
CA ALA A 390 -8.92 -19.17 -1.78
C ALA A 390 -7.98 -18.72 -0.66
N ASP A 391 -8.27 -17.60 -0.01
CA ASP A 391 -7.34 -16.98 0.93
C ASP A 391 -8.06 -16.21 2.07
N ILE A 392 -7.29 -15.92 3.12
CA ILE A 392 -7.66 -15.05 4.23
C ILE A 392 -6.63 -13.93 4.37
N LYS A 393 -6.96 -12.83 5.06
CA LYS A 393 -6.08 -11.67 5.25
C LYS A 393 -5.52 -11.06 3.94
N PRO A 394 -6.36 -10.53 3.03
CA PRO A 394 -7.82 -10.38 3.17
C PRO A 394 -8.62 -11.60 2.66
N PRO A 395 -9.90 -11.74 3.04
CA PRO A 395 -10.81 -12.72 2.46
C PRO A 395 -10.84 -12.62 0.93
N LYS A 396 -10.35 -13.67 0.27
CA LYS A 396 -10.24 -13.76 -1.19
C LYS A 396 -11.14 -14.86 -1.70
N PHE A 397 -12.13 -14.50 -2.50
CA PHE A 397 -13.07 -15.43 -3.11
C PHE A 397 -12.83 -15.54 -4.61
N ILE A 398 -12.88 -16.76 -5.11
CA ILE A 398 -12.85 -17.06 -6.55
C ILE A 398 -14.26 -17.50 -6.95
N ILE A 399 -14.84 -16.78 -7.90
CA ILE A 399 -16.16 -17.05 -8.49
C ILE A 399 -15.94 -17.65 -9.86
N PHE A 400 -16.34 -18.92 -10.02
CA PHE A 400 -16.26 -19.60 -11.31
C PHE A 400 -17.54 -19.39 -12.08
N VAL A 401 -17.39 -18.90 -13.32
CA VAL A 401 -18.50 -18.57 -14.21
C VAL A 401 -18.30 -19.19 -15.57
N ASN A 402 -19.36 -19.21 -16.39
CA ASN A 402 -19.28 -19.65 -17.78
C ASN A 402 -18.47 -18.69 -18.68
N ASP A 403 -18.58 -17.38 -18.44
CA ASP A 403 -17.87 -16.36 -19.22
C ASP A 403 -17.63 -15.14 -18.32
N PRO A 404 -16.36 -14.84 -17.93
CA PRO A 404 -16.02 -13.70 -17.09
C PRO A 404 -16.47 -12.35 -17.66
N GLU A 405 -16.53 -12.19 -18.98
CA GLU A 405 -16.97 -10.93 -19.62
C GLU A 405 -18.44 -10.61 -19.35
N LEU A 406 -19.24 -11.62 -18.96
CA LEU A 406 -20.64 -11.44 -18.60
C LEU A 406 -20.82 -10.94 -17.16
N MET A 407 -19.77 -10.97 -16.33
CA MET A 407 -19.84 -10.48 -14.95
C MET A 407 -19.66 -8.96 -14.91
N HIS A 408 -20.77 -8.24 -14.93
CA HIS A 408 -20.76 -6.79 -14.78
C HIS A 408 -20.45 -6.37 -13.33
N PHE A 409 -19.71 -5.27 -13.15
CA PHE A 409 -19.27 -4.77 -11.84
C PHE A 409 -20.41 -4.60 -10.83
N SER A 410 -21.59 -4.19 -11.29
CA SER A 410 -22.75 -3.99 -10.41
C SER A 410 -23.24 -5.31 -9.81
N TYR A 411 -23.13 -6.41 -10.55
CA TYR A 411 -23.50 -7.74 -10.06
C TYR A 411 -22.41 -8.29 -9.13
N LEU A 412 -21.14 -8.01 -9.40
CA LEU A 412 -20.04 -8.33 -8.50
C LEU A 412 -20.19 -7.62 -7.14
N ARG A 413 -20.53 -6.32 -7.14
CA ARG A 413 -20.86 -5.56 -5.92
C ARG A 413 -22.07 -6.12 -5.19
N PHE A 414 -23.09 -6.58 -5.92
CA PHE A 414 -24.23 -7.25 -5.31
C PHE A 414 -23.81 -8.52 -4.56
N ILE A 415 -22.93 -9.35 -5.13
CA ILE A 415 -22.39 -10.53 -4.46
C ILE A 415 -21.55 -10.13 -3.24
N GLU A 416 -20.69 -9.12 -3.35
CA GLU A 416 -19.91 -8.60 -2.22
C GLU A 416 -20.82 -8.16 -1.07
N ASN A 417 -21.86 -7.39 -1.36
CA ASN A 417 -22.81 -6.91 -0.35
C ASN A 417 -23.52 -8.08 0.33
N ARG A 418 -23.90 -9.13 -0.41
CA ARG A 418 -24.48 -10.34 0.19
C ARG A 418 -23.51 -11.09 1.11
N LEU A 419 -22.23 -11.15 0.76
CA LEU A 419 -21.20 -11.70 1.64
C LEU A 419 -21.09 -10.88 2.93
N ARG A 420 -21.09 -9.54 2.82
CA ARG A 420 -21.02 -8.64 3.98
C ARG A 420 -22.27 -8.70 4.86
N GLU A 421 -23.46 -8.76 4.27
CA GLU A 421 -24.72 -8.90 5.02
C GLU A 421 -24.77 -10.19 5.84
N MET A 422 -24.27 -11.30 5.27
CA MET A 422 -24.34 -12.61 5.91
C MET A 422 -23.20 -12.87 6.91
N TYR A 423 -22.01 -12.33 6.66
CA TYR A 423 -20.80 -12.67 7.42
C TYR A 423 -20.08 -11.45 8.03
N GLY A 424 -20.59 -10.24 7.82
CA GLY A 424 -19.99 -9.00 8.29
C GLY A 424 -18.83 -8.56 7.41
N PHE A 425 -17.63 -9.11 7.67
CA PHE A 425 -16.38 -8.63 7.09
C PHE A 425 -16.12 -7.13 7.35
N GLU A 426 -16.63 -6.62 8.47
CA GLU A 426 -16.38 -5.26 8.90
C GLU A 426 -14.89 -5.07 9.20
N GLY A 427 -14.33 -3.94 8.76
CA GLY A 427 -12.91 -3.62 8.87
C GLY A 427 -12.01 -4.30 7.84
N THR A 428 -12.50 -5.24 7.02
CA THR A 428 -11.68 -5.89 5.98
C THR A 428 -12.21 -5.63 4.56
N PRO A 429 -11.30 -5.37 3.59
CA PRO A 429 -11.66 -5.47 2.19
C PRO A 429 -11.94 -6.93 1.83
N ILE A 430 -12.78 -7.15 0.82
CA ILE A 430 -13.03 -8.46 0.22
C ILE A 430 -12.45 -8.44 -1.19
N ARG A 431 -11.66 -9.47 -1.56
CA ARG A 431 -11.15 -9.64 -2.92
C ARG A 431 -12.01 -10.65 -3.67
N LEU A 432 -12.72 -10.22 -4.71
CA LEU A 432 -13.49 -11.10 -5.59
C LEU A 432 -12.76 -11.26 -6.93
N ILE A 433 -12.43 -12.50 -7.28
CA ILE A 433 -11.77 -12.85 -8.55
C ILE A 433 -12.75 -13.69 -9.37
N VAL A 434 -13.01 -13.26 -10.61
CA VAL A 434 -13.89 -13.99 -11.53
C VAL A 434 -13.03 -14.81 -12.47
N ARG A 435 -13.31 -16.12 -12.59
CA ARG A 435 -12.61 -17.02 -13.51
C ARG A 435 -13.58 -17.79 -14.36
N ALA A 436 -13.19 -18.07 -15.60
CA ALA A 436 -13.84 -19.10 -16.40
C ALA A 436 -13.50 -20.45 -15.79
N ARG A 437 -14.40 -21.42 -15.92
CA ARG A 437 -14.03 -22.83 -15.67
C ARG A 437 -13.34 -23.35 -16.92
N ASP A 438 -12.08 -23.77 -16.81
CA ASP A 438 -11.41 -24.51 -17.87
C ASP A 438 -12.09 -25.88 -18.03
N GLU A 439 -12.41 -26.27 -19.26
CA GLU A 439 -13.10 -27.53 -19.57
C GLU A 439 -12.19 -28.78 -19.41
N GLU A 440 -10.92 -28.63 -18.99
CA GLU A 440 -9.91 -29.71 -19.02
C GLU A 440 -9.61 -30.43 -17.69
N GLU A 441 -10.23 -30.05 -16.56
CA GLU A 441 -10.04 -30.75 -15.27
C GLU A 441 -11.17 -31.74 -14.93
N ASP A 442 -11.59 -32.55 -15.90
CA ASP A 442 -12.41 -33.75 -15.65
C ASP A 442 -11.71 -34.97 -16.30
N TYR A 443 -10.77 -35.59 -15.57
CA TYR A 443 -10.26 -36.95 -15.82
C TYR A 443 -10.29 -37.79 -14.55
#